data_AF-A0A951Q6T8-F1
#
_entry.id   AF-A0A951Q6T8-F1
#
_cell.length_a   1.000
_cell.length_b   1.000
_cell.length_c   1.000
_cell.angle_alpha   90.00
_cell.angle_beta   90.00
_cell.angle_gamma   90.00
#
_symmetry.space_group_name_H-M   'P 1'
#
loop_
_entity.id
_entity.type
_entity.pdbx_description
1 polymer ?
#
loop_
_entity_poly.entity_id
_entity_poly.type
_entity_poly.pdbx_seq_one_letter_code
_entity_poly.pdbx_strand_id
1 'polypeptide(L)'
;MIHEIEFGKLVVILDRQYSLSEFRTASQVIPGSYAEELVERVYNCLFKHSKNLVTEYEKYYAVEYAGFCDFLYWKYKFSKDIAMKIQSRMENSVYVAHTRDSIWMFKDETVSSVLKHILYQLGESDCNLEEETDYELEESEWEQEEI
;
A
#
# COMPACT_ATOMS: atom_id res chain seq x y z
N MET A 1 -0.76 -7.79 1.98
CA MET A 1 -1.70 -7.05 2.86
C MET A 1 -1.91 -5.68 2.25
N ILE A 2 -3.15 -5.22 2.13
CA ILE A 2 -3.49 -3.92 1.53
C ILE A 2 -4.18 -3.06 2.57
N HIS A 3 -3.62 -1.88 2.87
CA HIS A 3 -4.24 -0.92 3.78
C HIS A 3 -4.73 0.30 2.99
N GLU A 4 -6.01 0.64 3.13
CA GLU A 4 -6.50 1.98 2.82
C GLU A 4 -6.27 2.86 4.05
N ILE A 5 -5.56 3.96 3.85
CA ILE A 5 -5.19 4.93 4.88
C ILE A 5 -5.91 6.24 4.58
N GLU A 6 -6.14 7.05 5.61
CA GLU A 6 -6.75 8.37 5.50
C GLU A 6 -6.22 9.22 4.33
N PHE A 7 -7.12 10.04 3.78
CA PHE A 7 -6.92 10.95 2.65
C PHE A 7 -6.67 10.26 1.31
N GLY A 8 -7.16 9.03 1.14
CA GLY A 8 -7.09 8.31 -0.12
C GLY A 8 -5.69 7.82 -0.46
N LYS A 9 -4.97 7.29 0.54
CA LYS A 9 -3.64 6.67 0.35
C LYS A 9 -3.75 5.16 0.47
N LEU A 10 -3.18 4.44 -0.49
CA LEU A 10 -3.16 2.97 -0.49
C LEU A 10 -1.75 2.51 -0.21
N VAL A 11 -1.63 1.60 0.75
CA VAL A 11 -0.39 0.87 1.00
C VAL A 11 -0.59 -0.58 0.63
N VAL A 12 0.28 -1.08 -0.23
CA VAL A 12 0.26 -2.47 -0.66
C VAL A 12 1.58 -3.11 -0.28
N ILE A 13 1.48 -4.22 0.42
CA ILE A 13 2.61 -5.02 0.88
C ILE A 13 2.59 -6.35 0.12
N LEU A 14 3.58 -6.54 -0.75
CA LEU A 14 3.77 -7.74 -1.58
C LEU A 14 5.14 -8.35 -1.32
N ASP A 15 5.29 -9.65 -1.53
CA ASP A 15 6.55 -10.39 -1.41
C ASP A 15 7.58 -9.93 -2.45
N ARG A 16 7.11 -9.43 -3.60
CA ARG A 16 7.98 -8.82 -4.61
C ARG A 16 7.21 -7.88 -5.52
N GLN A 17 7.97 -7.16 -6.34
CA GLN A 17 7.42 -6.47 -7.48
C GLN A 17 7.10 -7.48 -8.60
N TYR A 18 5.86 -7.48 -9.06
CA TYR A 18 5.42 -8.27 -10.21
C TYR A 18 5.46 -7.44 -11.48
N SER A 19 5.72 -8.08 -12.61
CA SER A 19 5.63 -7.44 -13.93
C SER A 19 4.17 -7.40 -14.43
N LEU A 20 3.88 -6.50 -15.37
CA LEU A 20 2.56 -6.44 -16.01
C LEU A 20 2.17 -7.76 -16.68
N SER A 21 3.16 -8.48 -17.23
CA SER A 21 2.95 -9.79 -17.86
C SER A 21 2.47 -10.83 -16.84
N GLU A 22 3.10 -10.88 -15.67
CA GLU A 22 2.67 -11.76 -14.57
C GLU A 22 1.28 -11.39 -14.08
N PHE A 23 0.99 -10.09 -13.94
CA PHE A 23 -0.32 -9.58 -13.54
C PHE A 23 -1.44 -9.96 -14.52
N ARG A 24 -1.18 -9.81 -15.83
CA ARG A 24 -2.12 -10.21 -16.90
C ARG A 24 -2.32 -11.72 -16.92
N THR A 25 -1.24 -12.49 -16.80
CA THR A 25 -1.31 -13.96 -16.76
C THR A 25 -2.15 -14.44 -15.57
N ALA A 26 -1.92 -13.86 -14.38
CA ALA A 26 -2.67 -14.16 -13.17
C ALA A 26 -4.15 -13.76 -13.25
N SER A 27 -4.49 -12.72 -14.00
CA SER A 27 -5.88 -12.27 -14.16
C SER A 27 -6.76 -13.19 -15.01
N GLN A 28 -6.15 -14.05 -15.85
CA GLN A 28 -6.85 -14.96 -16.77
C GLN A 28 -7.87 -14.26 -17.70
N VAL A 29 -7.75 -12.95 -17.91
CA VAL A 29 -8.64 -12.18 -18.78
C VAL A 29 -8.35 -12.42 -20.25
N ILE A 30 -9.36 -12.21 -21.09
CA ILE A 30 -9.24 -12.35 -22.53
C ILE A 30 -8.37 -11.20 -23.09
N PRO A 31 -7.32 -11.47 -23.89
CA PRO A 31 -6.53 -10.44 -24.53
C PRO A 31 -7.36 -9.53 -25.44
N GLY A 32 -7.09 -8.22 -25.42
CA GLY A 32 -7.81 -7.20 -26.17
C GLY A 32 -9.20 -6.88 -25.62
N SER A 33 -9.57 -7.41 -24.45
CA SER A 33 -10.85 -7.12 -23.81
C SER A 33 -10.78 -5.89 -22.92
N TYR A 34 -11.94 -5.31 -22.62
CA TYR A 34 -12.06 -4.25 -21.61
C TYR A 34 -11.54 -4.68 -20.23
N ALA A 35 -11.65 -5.97 -19.89
CA ALA A 35 -11.11 -6.50 -18.65
C ALA A 35 -9.58 -6.44 -18.61
N GLU A 36 -8.89 -6.63 -19.74
CA GLU A 36 -7.44 -6.44 -19.82
C GLU A 36 -7.05 -4.98 -19.55
N GLU A 37 -7.80 -4.02 -20.11
CA GLU A 37 -7.57 -2.60 -19.85
C GLU A 37 -7.76 -2.25 -18.37
N LEU A 38 -8.76 -2.85 -17.71
CA LEU A 38 -8.98 -2.68 -16.28
C LEU A 38 -7.81 -3.24 -15.46
N VAL A 39 -7.34 -4.45 -15.80
CA VAL A 39 -6.19 -5.09 -15.13
C VAL A 39 -4.94 -4.22 -15.28
N GLU A 40 -4.71 -3.65 -16.46
CA GLU A 40 -3.58 -2.74 -16.69
C GLU A 40 -3.70 -1.45 -15.89
N ARG A 41 -4.92 -0.88 -15.74
CA ARG A 41 -5.14 0.28 -14.87
C ARG A 41 -4.84 -0.03 -13.41
N VAL A 42 -5.31 -1.18 -12.91
CA VAL A 42 -5.01 -1.67 -11.56
C VAL A 42 -3.49 -1.79 -11.37
N TYR A 43 -2.80 -2.46 -12.31
CA TYR A 43 -1.35 -2.61 -12.26
C TYR A 43 -0.63 -1.26 -12.23
N ASN A 44 -1.01 -0.33 -13.10
CA ASN A 44 -0.39 0.99 -13.15
C ASN A 44 -0.57 1.75 -11.83
N CYS A 45 -1.74 1.67 -11.19
CA CYS A 45 -1.98 2.27 -9.88
C CYS A 45 -1.08 1.66 -8.80
N LEU A 46 -0.87 0.35 -8.83
CA LEU A 46 -0.11 -0.38 -7.81
C LEU A 46 1.41 -0.27 -7.96
N PHE A 47 1.94 -0.17 -9.19
CA PHE A 47 3.38 -0.28 -9.45
C PHE A 47 4.01 0.91 -10.17
N LYS A 48 3.26 1.56 -11.08
CA LYS A 48 3.80 2.63 -11.93
C LYS A 48 3.67 4.00 -11.27
N HIS A 49 2.54 4.23 -10.60
CA HIS A 49 2.23 5.49 -9.90
C HIS A 49 2.50 5.41 -8.39
N SER A 50 2.94 4.25 -7.89
CA SER A 50 3.28 4.07 -6.49
C SER A 50 4.75 4.36 -6.22
N LYS A 51 5.05 4.73 -4.97
CA LYS A 51 6.41 4.83 -4.43
C LYS A 51 6.74 3.55 -3.68
N ASN A 52 7.94 3.01 -3.91
CA ASN A 52 8.50 1.98 -3.04
C ASN A 52 9.04 2.64 -1.76
N LEU A 53 8.32 2.48 -0.65
CA LEU A 53 8.66 3.11 0.62
C LEU A 53 9.99 2.62 1.19
N VAL A 54 10.31 1.33 0.98
CA VAL A 54 11.58 0.73 1.43
C VAL A 54 12.75 1.42 0.74
N THR A 55 12.69 1.50 -0.59
CA THR A 55 13.73 2.17 -1.38
C THR A 55 13.83 3.66 -1.06
N GLU A 56 12.70 4.33 -0.81
CA GLU A 56 12.71 5.74 -0.41
C GLU A 56 13.40 5.95 0.93
N TYR A 57 13.10 5.08 1.91
CA TYR A 57 13.74 5.10 3.23
C TYR A 57 15.24 4.93 3.11
N GLU A 58 15.68 3.82 2.49
CA GLU A 58 17.09 3.46 2.37
C GLU A 58 17.92 4.54 1.67
N LYS A 59 17.36 5.17 0.64
CA LYS A 59 18.10 6.15 -0.18
C LYS A 59 18.15 7.54 0.42
N TYR A 60 17.11 7.97 1.14
CA TYR A 60 16.93 9.38 1.47
C TYR A 60 16.71 9.64 2.96
N TYR A 61 16.27 8.66 3.74
CA TYR A 61 15.75 8.89 5.09
C TYR A 61 16.37 8.02 6.19
N ALA A 62 17.21 7.04 5.83
CA ALA A 62 17.93 6.19 6.79
C ALA A 62 18.92 6.98 7.69
N VAL A 63 19.25 8.22 7.33
CA VAL A 63 20.05 9.13 8.17
C VAL A 63 19.20 9.97 9.13
N GLU A 64 17.92 10.16 8.83
CA GLU A 64 16.98 10.97 9.64
C GLU A 64 16.22 10.12 10.66
N TYR A 65 15.85 8.89 10.29
CA TYR A 65 15.06 8.01 11.14
C TYR A 65 15.86 6.77 11.51
N ALA A 66 15.78 6.36 12.79
CA ALA A 66 16.52 5.21 13.30
C ALA A 66 16.04 3.88 12.71
N GLY A 67 14.77 3.81 12.31
CA GLY A 67 14.20 2.62 11.70
C GLY A 67 13.09 2.91 10.69
N PHE A 68 12.75 1.89 9.91
CA PHE A 68 11.69 1.97 8.91
C PHE A 68 10.32 2.29 9.52
N CYS A 69 10.00 1.74 10.70
CA CYS A 69 8.78 2.09 11.43
C CYS A 69 8.69 3.56 11.80
N ASP A 70 9.79 4.16 12.27
CA ASP A 70 9.84 5.58 12.61
C ASP A 70 9.62 6.44 11.37
N PHE A 71 10.19 6.05 10.24
CA PHE A 71 9.95 6.68 8.95
C PHE A 71 8.46 6.62 8.55
N LEU A 72 7.82 5.46 8.66
CA LEU A 72 6.39 5.31 8.35
C LEU A 72 5.50 6.15 9.28
N TYR A 73 5.80 6.14 10.58
CA TYR A 73 5.06 6.89 11.59
C TYR A 73 5.20 8.40 11.39
N TRP A 74 6.43 8.91 11.35
CA TRP A 74 6.66 10.36 11.35
C TRP A 74 6.35 11.02 10.02
N LYS A 75 6.80 10.42 8.91
CA LYS A 75 6.66 11.00 7.57
C LYS A 75 5.32 10.68 6.93
N TYR A 76 4.88 9.42 7.04
CA TYR A 76 3.69 8.93 6.36
C TYR A 76 2.44 8.87 7.26
N LYS A 77 2.61 9.09 8.57
CA LYS A 77 1.54 9.12 9.59
C LYS A 77 0.82 7.79 9.76
N PHE A 78 1.52 6.67 9.56
CA PHE A 78 0.93 5.36 9.83
C PHE A 78 0.88 5.14 11.33
N SER A 79 -0.17 4.50 11.83
CA SER A 79 -0.19 4.03 13.22
C SER A 79 0.99 3.10 13.51
N LYS A 80 1.43 3.06 14.77
CA LYS A 80 2.50 2.14 15.19
C LYS A 80 2.12 0.69 14.89
N ASP A 81 0.85 0.33 15.04
CA ASP A 81 0.36 -1.02 14.76
C ASP A 81 0.53 -1.40 13.28
N ILE A 82 0.14 -0.52 12.36
CA ILE A 82 0.34 -0.77 10.92
C ILE A 82 1.82 -0.76 10.56
N ALA A 83 2.60 0.19 11.10
CA ALA A 83 4.04 0.23 10.87
C ALA A 83 4.71 -1.08 11.31
N MET A 84 4.34 -1.61 12.49
CA MET A 84 4.84 -2.90 12.98
C MET A 84 4.35 -4.08 12.12
N LYS A 85 3.09 -4.09 11.67
CA LYS A 85 2.59 -5.09 10.70
C LYS A 85 3.42 -5.08 9.42
N ILE A 86 3.68 -3.89 8.86
CA ILE A 86 4.51 -3.72 7.67
C ILE A 86 5.93 -4.23 7.91
N GLN A 87 6.56 -3.81 9.02
CA GLN A 87 7.92 -4.21 9.36
C GLN A 87 8.03 -5.73 9.54
N SER A 88 7.07 -6.37 10.21
CA SER A 88 7.08 -7.82 10.42
C SER A 88 6.99 -8.60 9.10
N ARG A 89 6.23 -8.10 8.12
CA ARG A 89 6.15 -8.72 6.79
C ARG A 89 7.44 -8.50 6.00
N MET A 90 8.10 -7.36 6.18
CA MET A 90 9.33 -6.99 5.45
C MET A 90 10.52 -7.91 5.67
N GLU A 91 10.56 -8.67 6.77
CA GLU A 91 11.66 -9.60 7.07
C GLU A 91 11.87 -10.66 5.96
N ASN A 92 10.87 -10.87 5.09
CA ASN A 92 10.92 -11.85 4.00
C ASN A 92 11.23 -11.28 2.60
N SER A 93 11.76 -10.05 2.51
CA SER A 93 11.91 -9.24 1.28
C SER A 93 10.55 -8.80 0.73
N VAL A 94 10.27 -7.50 0.77
CA VAL A 94 8.91 -7.00 0.52
C VAL A 94 8.92 -5.72 -0.29
N TYR A 95 8.01 -5.65 -1.26
CA TYR A 95 7.65 -4.44 -1.96
C TYR A 95 6.52 -3.72 -1.19
N VAL A 96 6.84 -2.54 -0.64
CA VAL A 96 5.85 -1.67 0.01
C VAL A 96 5.53 -0.52 -0.94
N ALA A 97 4.44 -0.67 -1.70
CA ALA A 97 3.93 0.37 -2.57
C ALA A 97 3.04 1.34 -1.79
N HIS A 98 3.29 2.64 -1.97
CA HIS A 98 2.40 3.69 -1.51
C HIS A 98 1.91 4.50 -2.71
N THR A 99 0.60 4.52 -2.96
CA THR A 99 -0.02 5.37 -3.99
C THR A 99 -1.03 6.35 -3.39
N ARG A 100 -1.08 7.56 -3.94
CA ARG A 100 -2.10 8.57 -3.65
C ARG A 100 -3.20 8.58 -4.72
N ASP A 101 -2.95 7.96 -5.86
CA ASP A 101 -3.80 8.10 -7.04
C ASP A 101 -4.78 6.94 -7.14
N SER A 102 -6.01 7.27 -7.55
CA SER A 102 -7.04 6.31 -7.96
C SER A 102 -7.53 5.34 -6.87
N ILE A 103 -7.47 5.71 -5.59
CA ILE A 103 -7.99 4.85 -4.51
C ILE A 103 -9.47 4.51 -4.67
N TRP A 104 -10.24 5.48 -5.18
CA TRP A 104 -11.67 5.30 -5.42
C TRP A 104 -11.95 4.09 -6.33
N MET A 105 -11.01 3.71 -7.19
CA MET A 105 -11.13 2.55 -8.05
C MET A 105 -11.17 1.26 -7.23
N PHE A 106 -10.47 1.19 -6.09
CA PHE A 106 -10.45 0.03 -5.21
C PHE A 106 -11.63 -0.05 -4.24
N LYS A 107 -12.49 0.98 -4.21
CA LYS A 107 -13.80 0.95 -3.54
C LYS A 107 -14.87 0.25 -4.38
N ASP A 108 -14.64 0.12 -5.68
CA ASP A 108 -15.51 -0.67 -6.55
C ASP A 108 -15.30 -2.16 -6.27
N GLU A 109 -16.37 -2.85 -5.86
CA GLU A 109 -16.33 -4.28 -5.50
C GLU A 109 -15.79 -5.16 -6.62
N THR A 110 -16.05 -4.81 -7.89
CA THR A 110 -15.55 -5.55 -9.04
C THR A 110 -14.03 -5.44 -9.11
N VAL A 111 -13.50 -4.23 -8.96
CA VAL A 111 -12.05 -3.99 -8.95
C VAL A 111 -11.41 -4.69 -7.76
N SER A 112 -11.98 -4.57 -6.56
CA SER A 112 -11.45 -5.24 -5.36
C SER A 112 -11.44 -6.76 -5.55
N SER A 113 -12.49 -7.33 -6.12
CA SER A 113 -12.58 -8.77 -6.40
C SER A 113 -11.56 -9.22 -7.44
N VAL A 114 -11.37 -8.46 -8.52
CA VAL A 114 -10.35 -8.73 -9.54
C VAL A 114 -8.96 -8.67 -8.93
N LEU A 115 -8.67 -7.65 -8.12
CA LEU A 115 -7.39 -7.52 -7.44
C LEU A 115 -7.13 -8.71 -6.51
N LYS A 116 -8.11 -9.08 -5.67
CA LYS A 116 -7.99 -10.24 -4.77
C LYS A 116 -7.73 -11.53 -5.54
N HIS A 117 -8.42 -11.73 -6.66
CA HIS A 117 -8.19 -12.89 -7.52
C HIS A 117 -6.76 -12.93 -8.06
N ILE A 118 -6.27 -11.82 -8.63
CA ILE A 118 -4.92 -11.72 -9.17
C ILE A 118 -3.88 -12.00 -8.08
N LEU A 119 -4.02 -11.36 -6.92
CA LEU A 119 -3.10 -11.55 -5.79
C LEU A 119 -3.09 -12.99 -5.31
N TYR A 120 -4.26 -13.62 -5.18
CA TYR A 120 -4.35 -15.04 -4.85
C TYR A 120 -3.60 -15.93 -5.85
N GLN A 121 -3.76 -15.68 -7.16
CA GLN A 121 -3.04 -16.42 -8.21
C GLN A 121 -1.52 -16.18 -8.16
N LEU A 122 -1.08 -15.03 -7.66
CA LEU A 122 0.33 -14.68 -7.48
C LEU A 122 0.93 -15.20 -6.16
N GLY A 123 0.15 -15.91 -5.33
CA GLY A 123 0.57 -16.46 -4.03
C GLY A 123 0.34 -15.51 -2.85
N GLU A 124 -0.22 -14.33 -3.08
CA GLU A 124 -0.43 -13.26 -2.10
C GLU A 124 -1.75 -13.43 -1.34
N SER A 125 -1.92 -14.61 -0.71
CA SER A 125 -3.19 -15.02 -0.09
C SER A 125 -3.60 -14.20 1.14
N ASP A 126 -2.66 -13.51 1.80
CA ASP A 126 -2.90 -12.66 2.98
C ASP A 126 -3.14 -11.17 2.61
N CYS A 127 -3.78 -10.92 1.47
CA CYS A 127 -4.09 -9.58 0.98
C CYS A 127 -5.56 -9.23 1.19
N ASN A 128 -5.90 -8.78 2.39
CA ASN A 128 -7.16 -8.09 2.65
C ASN A 128 -6.99 -6.57 2.50
N LEU A 129 -8.06 -5.91 2.06
CA LEU A 129 -8.24 -4.46 2.17
C LEU A 129 -8.68 -4.19 3.61
N GLU A 130 -7.82 -3.54 4.39
CA GLU A 130 -8.14 -3.05 5.74
C GLU A 130 -8.23 -1.52 5.67
N GLU A 131 -9.39 -0.97 6.06
CA GLU A 131 -9.54 0.49 6.26
C GLU A 131 -8.98 0.87 7.63
N GLU A 132 -8.10 1.87 7.66
CA GLU A 132 -7.71 2.53 8.90
C GLU A 132 -8.65 3.73 9.12
N THR A 133 -9.47 3.66 10.17
CA THR A 133 -10.29 4.77 10.67
C THR A 133 -9.60 5.38 11.88
N ASP A 134 -9.39 6.70 11.87
CA ASP A 134 -8.68 7.45 12.91
C ASP A 134 -9.11 7.13 14.35
N TYR A 135 -8.12 7.11 15.25
CA TYR A 135 -8.30 7.49 16.65
C TYR A 135 -7.83 8.92 16.85
N GLU A 136 -8.54 9.56 17.78
CA GLU A 136 -8.40 10.92 18.29
C GLU A 136 -6.95 11.41 18.23
N LEU A 137 -6.72 12.52 17.52
CA LEU A 137 -5.60 13.40 17.78
C LEU A 137 -5.61 13.63 19.30
N GLU A 138 -4.70 13.00 20.05
CA GLU A 138 -4.38 13.48 21.39
C GLU A 138 -3.97 14.93 21.18
N GLU A 139 -4.87 15.85 21.54
CA GLU A 139 -4.62 17.28 21.54
C GLU A 139 -3.31 17.44 22.31
N SER A 140 -2.28 17.84 21.58
CA SER A 140 -0.98 18.07 22.16
C SER A 140 -1.18 19.07 23.31
N GLU A 141 -0.91 18.64 24.55
CA GLU A 141 -1.01 19.45 25.78
C GLU A 141 -0.04 20.67 25.80
N TRP A 142 0.53 21.06 24.65
CA TRP A 142 1.48 22.16 24.52
C TRP A 142 0.84 23.54 24.32
N GLU A 143 -0.50 23.68 24.40
CA GLU A 143 -1.20 24.98 24.30
C GLU A 143 -1.88 25.45 25.61
N GLN A 144 -1.40 25.03 26.79
CA GLN A 144 -1.86 25.59 28.07
C GLN A 144 -0.76 26.25 28.92
N GLU A 145 0.30 26.75 28.29
CA GLU A 145 1.17 27.77 28.90
C GLU A 145 1.19 29.01 28.00
N GLU A 146 0.14 29.82 28.06
CA GLU A 146 0.19 31.29 28.06
C GLU A 146 -1.23 31.87 27.97
N ILE A 147 -1.74 32.37 29.12
CA ILE A 147 -2.30 33.73 29.37
C ILE A 147 -3.02 33.73 30.73
#